data_AF-A0A839J6X4-F1
#
_entry.id   AF-A0A839J6X4-F1
#
_cell.length_a   1.000
_cell.length_b   1.000
_cell.length_c   1.000
_cell.angle_alpha   90.00
_cell.angle_beta   90.00
_cell.angle_gamma   90.00
#
_symmetry.space_group_name_H-M   'P 1'
#
loop_
_entity.id
_entity.type
_entity.pdbx_description
1 polymer ?
#
loop_
_entity_poly.entity_id
_entity_poly.type
_entity_poly.pdbx_seq_one_letter_code
_entity_poly.pdbx_strand_id
1 'polypeptide(L)'
;MSEHDPRWMYRQVIDAMVVSCAGAGQVSAERVRVGVWNANADPDTDANQVTMNALLSMLPPEHREALAVLFAEEYASGVYNALQVLRAAELQPFHEGYEGDPSDDFLGRLDGWDWPVSG
;
A
#
# COMPACT_ATOMS: atom_id res chain seq x y z
N MET A 1 -0.68 -16.29 -20.30
CA MET A 1 0.72 -16.11 -19.86
C MET A 1 1.05 -17.20 -18.85
N SER A 2 2.26 -17.76 -18.91
CA SER A 2 2.75 -18.77 -17.95
C SER A 2 3.41 -18.10 -16.74
N GLU A 3 3.52 -18.79 -15.60
CA GLU A 3 4.19 -18.30 -14.38
C GLU A 3 5.67 -17.93 -14.58
N HIS A 4 6.28 -18.35 -15.69
CA HIS A 4 7.67 -18.07 -16.05
C HIS A 4 7.83 -16.82 -16.93
N ASP A 5 6.74 -16.16 -17.32
CA ASP A 5 6.79 -14.90 -18.08
C ASP A 5 7.06 -13.73 -17.10
N PRO A 6 8.13 -12.94 -17.29
CA PRO A 6 8.41 -11.76 -16.44
C PRO A 6 7.23 -10.80 -16.35
N ARG A 7 6.43 -10.69 -17.42
CA ARG A 7 5.21 -9.86 -17.45
C ARG A 7 4.10 -10.41 -16.57
N TRP A 8 4.06 -11.73 -16.35
CA TRP A 8 3.13 -12.33 -15.40
C TRP A 8 3.54 -11.94 -13.99
N MET A 9 4.82 -12.13 -13.64
CA MET A 9 5.35 -11.74 -12.33
C MET A 9 5.16 -10.25 -12.08
N TYR A 10 5.42 -9.40 -13.07
CA TYR A 10 5.17 -7.96 -13.01
C TYR A 10 3.73 -7.63 -12.58
N ARG A 11 2.74 -8.15 -13.31
CA ARG A 11 1.32 -7.91 -12.99
C ARG A 11 0.96 -8.42 -11.60
N GLN A 12 1.44 -9.61 -11.23
CA GLN A 12 1.22 -10.17 -9.90
C GLN A 12 1.80 -9.31 -8.78
N VAL A 13 2.98 -8.72 -9.00
CA VAL A 13 3.61 -7.83 -8.01
C VAL A 13 2.81 -6.53 -7.86
N ILE A 14 2.42 -5.89 -8.96
CA ILE A 14 1.60 -4.66 -8.91
C ILE A 14 0.24 -4.95 -8.26
N ASP A 15 -0.45 -6.02 -8.67
CA ASP A 15 -1.72 -6.43 -8.08
C ASP A 15 -1.58 -6.74 -6.58
N ALA A 16 -0.50 -7.41 -6.16
CA ALA A 16 -0.24 -7.67 -4.74
C ALA A 16 0.01 -6.37 -3.95
N MET A 17 0.70 -5.38 -4.53
CA MET A 17 0.91 -4.07 -3.91
C MET A 17 -0.40 -3.29 -3.77
N VAL A 18 -1.28 -3.33 -4.78
CA VAL A 18 -2.63 -2.75 -4.71
C VAL A 18 -3.47 -3.43 -3.64
N VAL A 19 -3.45 -4.76 -3.56
CA VAL A 19 -4.12 -5.52 -2.48
C VAL A 19 -3.54 -5.16 -1.10
N SER A 20 -2.23 -4.92 -1.01
CA SER A 20 -1.59 -4.46 0.23
C SER A 20 -2.13 -3.09 0.65
N CYS A 21 -2.30 -2.16 -0.30
CA CYS A 21 -2.94 -0.87 -0.05
C CYS A 21 -4.43 -1.01 0.31
N ALA A 22 -5.11 -2.03 -0.24
CA ALA A 22 -6.54 -2.25 -0.05
C ALA A 22 -6.92 -3.03 1.22
N GLY A 23 -6.03 -3.77 1.87
CA GLY A 23 -6.41 -4.41 3.15
C GLY A 23 -5.57 -5.51 3.79
N ALA A 24 -4.46 -5.98 3.20
CA ALA A 24 -3.80 -7.18 3.75
C ALA A 24 -2.69 -6.94 4.81
N GLY A 25 -2.25 -5.69 5.09
CA GLY A 25 -0.99 -5.48 5.84
C GLY A 25 -0.89 -4.22 6.70
N GLN A 26 -1.55 -4.23 7.85
CA GLN A 26 -1.01 -3.75 9.13
C GLN A 26 -0.34 -2.36 9.30
N VAL A 27 -0.60 -1.38 8.44
CA VAL A 27 -0.60 0.06 8.82
C VAL A 27 -2.00 0.63 8.50
N SER A 28 -3.02 0.06 9.12
CA SER A 28 -3.78 0.70 10.21
C SER A 28 -4.75 1.81 9.82
N ALA A 29 -5.09 2.07 8.55
CA ALA A 29 -6.23 2.97 8.25
C ALA A 29 -7.51 2.51 8.98
N GLU A 30 -7.87 1.23 8.85
CA GLU A 30 -9.01 0.66 9.58
C GLU A 30 -8.83 0.66 11.10
N ARG A 31 -7.60 0.41 11.56
CA ARG A 31 -7.34 0.39 13.00
C ARG A 31 -7.41 1.80 13.60
N VAL A 32 -6.91 2.80 12.86
CA VAL A 32 -7.04 4.23 13.14
C VAL A 32 -8.51 4.61 13.18
N ARG A 33 -9.36 4.16 12.24
CA ARG A 33 -10.82 4.40 12.29
C ARG A 33 -11.45 3.87 13.58
N VAL A 34 -11.12 2.64 13.99
CA VAL A 34 -11.64 2.08 15.24
C VAL A 34 -10.91 2.57 16.50
N GLY A 35 -9.90 3.43 16.35
CA GLY A 35 -9.21 4.12 17.44
C GLY A 35 -8.08 3.32 18.10
N VAL A 36 -7.54 2.33 17.41
CA VAL A 36 -6.49 1.45 17.92
C VAL A 36 -5.36 1.41 16.89
N TRP A 37 -4.13 1.71 17.28
CA TRP A 37 -2.98 1.51 16.40
C TRP A 37 -2.51 0.04 16.43
N ASN A 38 -2.30 -0.48 17.64
CA ASN A 38 -1.93 -1.87 17.89
C ASN A 38 -2.59 -2.35 19.18
N ALA A 39 -3.54 -3.28 19.08
CA ALA A 39 -4.26 -3.84 20.24
C ALA A 39 -3.35 -4.61 21.22
N ASN A 40 -2.20 -5.08 20.75
CA ASN A 40 -1.26 -5.88 21.53
C ASN A 40 -0.02 -5.09 21.98
N ALA A 41 -0.07 -3.75 21.93
CA ALA A 41 1.05 -2.92 22.33
C ALA A 41 1.35 -3.08 23.83
N ASP A 42 2.58 -3.48 24.14
CA ASP A 42 3.06 -3.61 25.51
C ASP A 42 3.69 -2.27 25.99
N PRO A 43 3.39 -1.77 27.20
CA PRO A 43 3.93 -0.50 27.68
C PRO A 43 5.45 -0.45 27.81
N ASP A 44 6.10 -1.58 28.09
CA ASP A 44 7.53 -1.65 28.35
C ASP A 44 8.34 -1.82 27.05
N THR A 45 7.76 -2.48 26.04
CA THR A 45 8.44 -2.69 24.74
C THR A 45 7.95 -1.79 23.62
N ASP A 46 6.73 -1.25 23.71
CA ASP A 46 6.04 -0.54 22.63
C ASP A 46 5.44 0.80 23.08
N ALA A 47 6.15 1.55 23.92
CA ALA A 47 5.69 2.82 24.49
C ALA A 47 5.11 3.81 23.45
N ASN A 48 5.71 3.89 22.26
CA ASN A 48 5.20 4.73 21.17
C ASN A 48 3.84 4.25 20.63
N GLN A 49 3.64 2.93 20.53
CA GLN A 49 2.39 2.35 20.06
C GLN A 49 1.28 2.49 21.11
N VAL A 50 1.61 2.36 22.40
CA VAL A 50 0.69 2.64 23.51
C VAL A 50 0.26 4.11 23.50
N THR A 51 1.21 5.03 23.30
CA THR A 51 0.92 6.46 23.16
C THR A 51 -0.02 6.72 21.98
N MET A 52 0.20 6.03 20.86
CA MET A 52 -0.70 6.15 19.71
C MET A 52 -2.10 5.59 19.95
N ASN A 53 -2.24 4.45 20.63
CA ASN A 53 -3.55 3.95 21.04
C ASN A 53 -4.28 4.99 21.92
N ALA A 54 -3.57 5.60 22.88
CA ALA A 54 -4.14 6.61 23.74
C ALA A 54 -4.61 7.83 22.93
N LEU A 55 -3.78 8.36 22.04
CA LEU A 55 -4.13 9.48 21.16
C LEU A 55 -5.37 9.16 20.32
N LEU A 56 -5.37 8.02 19.62
CA LEU A 56 -6.49 7.61 18.76
C LEU A 56 -7.78 7.41 19.55
N SER A 57 -7.71 6.91 20.79
CA SER A 57 -8.89 6.71 21.63
C SER A 57 -9.58 8.02 22.05
N MET A 58 -8.82 9.12 22.11
CA MET A 58 -9.33 10.45 22.44
C MET A 58 -9.91 11.20 21.23
N LEU A 59 -9.61 10.75 20.02
CA LEU A 59 -10.06 11.43 18.81
C LEU A 59 -11.51 11.06 18.46
N PRO A 60 -12.35 12.07 18.16
CA PRO A 60 -13.65 11.84 17.54
C PRO A 60 -13.55 10.98 16.26
N PRO A 61 -14.58 10.20 15.92
CA PRO A 61 -14.58 9.36 14.72
C PRO A 61 -14.20 10.10 13.43
N GLU A 62 -14.65 11.34 13.26
CA GLU A 62 -14.36 12.16 12.08
C GLU A 62 -12.87 12.52 11.95
N HIS A 63 -12.17 12.76 13.06
CA HIS A 63 -10.73 13.02 13.05
C HIS A 63 -9.94 11.74 12.79
N ARG A 64 -10.43 10.60 13.31
CA ARG A 64 -9.87 9.29 13.01
C ARG A 64 -10.02 8.93 11.54
N GLU A 65 -11.16 9.23 10.93
CA GLU A 65 -11.34 9.03 9.49
C GLU A 65 -10.36 9.87 8.68
N ALA A 66 -10.23 11.17 9.00
CA ALA A 66 -9.27 12.04 8.32
C ALA A 66 -7.82 11.53 8.43
N LEU A 67 -7.41 11.05 9.60
CA LEU A 67 -6.10 10.43 9.78
C LEU A 67 -5.97 9.10 9.02
N ALA A 68 -7.01 8.28 9.01
CA ALA A 68 -7.02 7.01 8.28
C ALA A 68 -6.82 7.23 6.78
N VAL A 69 -7.48 8.24 6.21
CA VAL A 69 -7.29 8.66 4.82
C VAL A 69 -5.85 9.13 4.59
N LEU A 70 -5.33 10.03 5.43
CA LEU A 70 -3.95 10.52 5.30
C LEU A 70 -2.92 9.39 5.34
N PHE A 71 -3.06 8.43 6.28
CA PHE A 71 -2.16 7.29 6.35
C PHE A 71 -2.26 6.39 5.12
N ALA A 72 -3.45 6.19 4.56
CA ALA A 72 -3.64 5.43 3.33
C ALA A 72 -2.96 6.11 2.14
N GLU A 73 -3.12 7.44 2.01
CA GLU A 73 -2.48 8.25 0.96
C GLU A 73 -0.95 8.22 1.07
N GLU A 74 -0.39 8.41 2.27
CA GLU A 74 1.05 8.35 2.50
C GLU A 74 1.63 6.97 2.22
N TYR A 75 0.92 5.91 2.58
CA TYR A 75 1.33 4.53 2.26
C TYR A 75 1.36 4.29 0.74
N ALA A 76 0.30 4.69 0.04
CA ALA A 76 0.23 4.59 -1.42
C ALA A 76 1.36 5.40 -2.10
N SER A 77 1.63 6.62 -1.61
CA SER A 77 2.76 7.45 -2.06
C SER A 77 4.12 6.75 -1.83
N GLY A 78 4.29 6.09 -0.68
CA GLY A 78 5.48 5.29 -0.40
C GLY A 78 5.68 4.13 -1.37
N VAL A 79 4.61 3.40 -1.71
CA VAL A 79 4.62 2.31 -2.70
C VAL A 79 4.95 2.86 -4.09
N TYR A 80 4.31 3.95 -4.51
CA TYR A 80 4.61 4.65 -5.75
C TYR A 80 6.10 5.01 -5.86
N ASN A 81 6.66 5.61 -4.81
CA ASN A 81 8.09 5.98 -4.78
C ASN A 81 9.01 4.76 -4.88
N ALA A 82 8.65 3.64 -4.24
CA ALA A 82 9.42 2.40 -4.35
C ALA A 82 9.43 1.85 -5.79
N LEU A 83 8.29 1.89 -6.48
CA LEU A 83 8.19 1.48 -7.90
C LEU A 83 9.10 2.32 -8.79
N GLN A 84 9.12 3.64 -8.58
CA GLN A 84 10.02 4.54 -9.32
C GLN A 84 11.49 4.17 -9.13
N VAL A 85 11.90 3.83 -7.91
CA VAL A 85 13.27 3.38 -7.60
C VAL A 85 13.59 2.05 -8.30
N LEU A 86 12.69 1.07 -8.22
CA LEU A 86 12.89 -0.26 -8.82
C LEU A 86 12.98 -0.18 -10.36
N ARG A 87 12.16 0.67 -10.98
CA ARG A 87 12.23 0.98 -12.42
C ARG A 87 13.55 1.65 -12.77
N ALA A 88 13.95 2.69 -12.05
CA ALA A 88 15.19 3.42 -12.31
C ALA A 88 16.45 2.54 -12.15
N ALA A 89 16.38 1.51 -11.32
CA ALA A 89 17.43 0.52 -11.13
C ALA A 89 17.42 -0.61 -12.19
N GLU A 90 16.49 -0.57 -13.16
CA GLU A 90 16.33 -1.57 -14.23
C GLU A 90 16.19 -3.01 -13.71
N LEU A 91 15.53 -3.21 -12.57
CA LEU A 91 15.36 -4.55 -11.97
C LEU A 91 14.25 -5.34 -12.68
N GLN A 92 14.46 -6.63 -12.94
CA GLN A 92 13.37 -7.51 -13.37
C GLN A 92 12.37 -7.68 -12.20
N PRO A 93 11.04 -7.67 -12.43
CA PRO A 93 10.35 -7.54 -13.71
C PRO A 93 9.97 -6.09 -14.08
N PHE A 94 10.42 -5.09 -13.31
CA PHE A 94 10.03 -3.68 -13.44
C PHE A 94 10.62 -2.93 -14.65
N HIS A 95 11.62 -3.50 -15.34
CA HIS A 95 12.13 -2.95 -16.60
C HIS A 95 11.54 -3.59 -17.85
N GLU A 96 10.86 -4.73 -17.75
CA GLU A 96 10.15 -5.38 -18.85
C GLU A 96 8.63 -5.30 -18.64
N GLY A 97 8.11 -4.06 -18.68
CA GLY A 97 6.68 -3.76 -18.67
C GLY A 97 6.06 -3.80 -20.07
N TYR A 98 4.73 -3.99 -20.15
CA TYR A 98 3.98 -3.89 -21.41
C TYR A 98 3.62 -2.41 -21.64
N GLU A 99 4.31 -1.74 -22.57
CA GLU A 99 4.02 -0.38 -23.07
C GLU A 99 3.76 0.74 -22.01
N GLY A 100 3.99 0.50 -20.72
CA GLY A 100 3.61 1.37 -19.60
C GLY A 100 4.65 1.49 -18.49
N ASP A 101 4.42 2.46 -17.59
CA ASP A 101 5.23 2.69 -16.39
C ASP A 101 4.66 1.90 -15.18
N PRO A 102 5.50 1.25 -14.35
CA PRO A 102 5.06 0.59 -13.11
C PRO A 102 4.19 1.46 -12.21
N SER A 103 4.47 2.74 -12.16
CA SER A 103 3.72 3.71 -11.38
C SER A 103 2.37 4.06 -12.03
N ASP A 104 2.31 4.20 -13.36
CA ASP A 104 1.05 4.39 -14.09
C ASP A 104 0.15 3.15 -13.95
N ASP A 105 0.74 1.96 -14.08
CA ASP A 105 0.04 0.68 -13.90
C ASP A 105 -0.47 0.54 -12.47
N PHE A 106 0.34 0.89 -11.47
CA PHE A 106 -0.07 0.90 -10.07
C PHE A 106 -1.25 1.85 -9.81
N LEU A 107 -1.19 3.09 -10.32
CA LEU A 107 -2.26 4.07 -10.15
C LEU A 107 -3.55 3.62 -10.85
N GLY A 108 -3.47 3.14 -12.09
CA GLY A 108 -4.64 2.62 -12.80
C GLY A 108 -5.29 1.44 -12.07
N ARG A 109 -4.48 0.52 -11.53
CA ARG A 109 -4.98 -0.62 -10.75
C ARG A 109 -5.57 -0.19 -9.41
N LEU A 110 -4.99 0.83 -8.76
CA LEU A 110 -5.55 1.43 -7.54
C LEU A 110 -6.93 2.06 -7.80
N ASP A 111 -7.11 2.67 -8.98
CA ASP A 111 -8.39 3.22 -9.47
C ASP A 111 -9.35 2.16 -10.05
N GLY A 112 -8.96 0.88 -9.99
CA GLY A 112 -9.79 -0.26 -10.39
C GLY A 112 -9.85 -0.54 -11.90
N TRP A 113 -8.91 -0.01 -12.69
CA TRP A 113 -8.86 -0.25 -14.14
C TRP A 113 -8.32 -1.64 -14.45
N ASP A 114 -8.86 -2.32 -15.45
CA ASP A 114 -8.35 -3.61 -15.89
C ASP A 114 -6.98 -3.48 -16.61
N TRP A 115 -6.18 -4.54 -16.58
CA TRP A 115 -4.96 -4.61 -17.37
C TRP A 115 -5.26 -4.51 -18.87
N PRO A 116 -4.47 -3.78 -19.66
CA PRO A 116 -4.61 -3.78 -21.10
C PRO A 116 -4.47 -5.21 -21.65
N VAL A 117 -5.43 -5.59 -22.50
CA VAL A 117 -5.35 -6.81 -23.29
C VAL A 117 -4.29 -6.59 -24.36
N SER A 118 -3.26 -7.42 -24.34
CA SER A 118 -2.17 -7.32 -25.31
C SER A 118 -2.72 -7.43 -26.73
N GLY A 119 -2.53 -6.38 -27.52
CA GLY A 119 -2.64 -6.43 -28.98
C GLY A 119 -1.49 -7.21 -29.59
#